data_AF-A0A6G3Z0I0-F1
#
_entry.id   AF-A0A6G3Z0I0-F1
#
_cell.length_a   1.000
_cell.length_b   1.000
_cell.length_c   1.000
_cell.angle_alpha   90.00
_cell.angle_beta   90.00
_cell.angle_gamma   90.00
#
_symmetry.space_group_name_H-M   'P 1'
#
loop_
_entity.id
_entity.type
_entity.pdbx_description
1 polymer ?
#
loop_
_entity_poly.entity_id
_entity_poly.type
_entity_poly.pdbx_seq_one_letter_code
_entity_poly.pdbx_strand_id
1 'polypeptide(L)'
;MSYFRPIIDALTGYVPGEQPPPGINVIKLNTNENPYPPSPKVLEALRNLEGERLRRYPDPRAFEFCQAASEVLGVPEDWIIVGNGSDDVLTMLVRACA
;
A
#
# COMPACT_ATOMS: atom_id res chain seq x y z
N MET A 1 27.98 -14.27 19.00
CA MET A 1 27.18 -14.94 17.96
C MET A 1 25.85 -14.20 17.87
N SER A 2 25.39 -13.86 16.67
CA SER A 2 24.06 -13.26 16.47
C SER A 2 22.97 -14.30 16.73
N TYR A 3 21.81 -13.85 17.22
CA TYR A 3 20.61 -14.69 17.36
C TYR A 3 19.78 -14.74 16.07
N PHE A 4 20.17 -13.98 15.05
CA PHE A 4 19.43 -13.89 13.78
C PHE A 4 19.94 -14.91 12.76
N ARG A 5 19.12 -15.15 11.72
CA ARG A 5 19.53 -15.98 10.57
C ARG A 5 20.73 -15.31 9.88
N PRO A 6 21.75 -16.05 9.43
CA PRO A 6 22.94 -15.47 8.79
C PRO A 6 22.62 -14.55 7.59
N ILE A 7 21.58 -14.86 6.82
CA ILE A 7 21.14 -14.04 5.68
C ILE A 7 20.59 -12.67 6.13
N ILE A 8 20.00 -12.58 7.31
CA ILE A 8 19.51 -11.32 7.88
C ILE A 8 20.67 -10.47 8.37
N ASP A 9 21.67 -11.10 9.03
CA ASP A 9 22.88 -10.40 9.45
C ASP A 9 23.69 -9.85 8.25
N ALA A 10 23.65 -10.54 7.11
CA ALA A 10 24.35 -10.15 5.89
C ALA A 10 23.56 -9.15 5.00
N LEU A 11 22.28 -8.90 5.29
CA LEU A 11 21.42 -8.06 4.46
C LEU A 11 21.78 -6.58 4.65
N THR A 12 21.98 -5.87 3.54
CA THR A 12 21.98 -4.40 3.54
C THR A 12 20.53 -3.91 3.43
N GLY A 13 20.06 -3.20 4.45
CA GLY A 13 18.71 -2.62 4.45
C GLY A 13 18.50 -1.60 3.33
N TYR A 14 17.24 -1.45 2.91
CA TYR A 14 16.88 -0.41 1.95
C TYR A 14 17.21 0.99 2.50
N VAL A 15 17.88 1.79 1.68
CA VAL A 15 18.19 3.19 1.99
C VAL A 15 17.24 4.07 1.18
N PRO A 16 16.27 4.75 1.81
CA PRO A 16 15.36 5.63 1.09
C PRO A 16 16.09 6.85 0.52
N GLY A 17 15.54 7.42 -0.56
CA GLY A 17 16.01 8.70 -1.09
C GLY A 17 15.82 9.84 -0.08
N GLU A 18 16.62 10.90 -0.25
CA GLU A 18 16.60 12.09 0.60
C GLU A 18 15.18 12.65 0.77
N GLN A 19 14.81 13.08 1.97
CA GLN A 19 13.57 13.80 2.23
C GLN A 19 13.87 15.13 2.90
N PRO A 20 13.24 16.23 2.46
CA PRO A 20 13.40 17.52 3.11
C PRO A 20 12.84 17.46 4.55
N PRO A 21 13.50 18.10 5.53
CA PRO A 21 12.94 18.29 6.85
C PRO A 21 11.55 18.98 6.82
N PRO A 22 10.65 18.67 7.78
CA PRO A 22 9.35 19.33 7.87
C PRO A 22 9.47 20.86 7.93
N GLY A 23 8.55 21.56 7.26
CA GLY A 23 8.47 23.03 7.30
C GLY A 23 9.39 23.77 6.32
N ILE A 24 10.20 23.06 5.55
CA ILE A 24 10.99 23.67 4.46
C ILE A 24 10.13 23.77 3.21
N ASN A 25 10.10 24.96 2.60
CA ASN A 25 9.44 25.15 1.30
C ASN A 25 10.37 24.64 0.18
N VAL A 26 10.03 23.49 -0.40
CA VAL A 26 10.73 22.90 -1.54
C VAL A 26 9.74 22.45 -2.61
N ILE A 27 10.17 22.46 -3.87
CA ILE A 27 9.43 21.79 -4.95
C ILE A 27 9.82 20.31 -4.91
N LYS A 28 8.92 19.45 -4.43
CA LYS A 28 9.15 18.01 -4.23
C LYS A 28 8.90 17.22 -5.51
N LEU A 29 9.95 16.60 -6.06
CA LEU A 29 9.91 15.87 -7.34
C LEU A 29 10.63 14.50 -7.31
N ASN A 30 10.91 13.96 -6.12
CA ASN A 30 11.83 12.82 -5.97
C ASN A 30 11.18 11.47 -5.60
N THR A 31 9.89 11.43 -5.32
CA THR A 31 9.17 10.19 -4.93
C THR A 31 7.99 9.86 -5.85
N ASN A 32 7.90 10.50 -7.01
CA ASN A 32 6.84 10.27 -8.02
C ASN A 32 5.41 10.45 -7.50
N GLU A 33 5.22 11.30 -6.49
CA GLU A 33 3.88 11.64 -5.98
C GLU A 33 3.08 12.42 -7.02
N ASN A 34 1.77 12.20 -7.04
CA ASN A 34 0.88 12.96 -7.91
C ASN A 34 0.80 14.43 -7.42
N PRO A 35 0.96 15.44 -8.31
CA PRO A 35 0.88 16.84 -7.91
C PRO A 35 -0.56 17.31 -7.61
N TYR A 36 -1.57 16.55 -8.03
CA TYR A 36 -2.98 16.87 -7.83
C TYR A 36 -3.52 16.20 -6.56
N PRO A 37 -4.53 16.80 -5.91
CA PRO A 37 -5.25 16.14 -4.83
C PRO A 37 -5.97 14.88 -5.34
N PRO A 38 -6.31 13.93 -4.45
CA PRO A 38 -7.14 12.79 -4.82
C PRO A 38 -8.53 13.24 -5.27
N SER A 39 -9.28 12.33 -5.91
CA SER A 39 -10.66 12.58 -6.31
C SER A 39 -11.51 13.10 -5.13
N PRO A 40 -12.37 14.13 -5.33
CA PRO A 40 -13.29 14.61 -4.30
C PRO A 40 -14.18 13.51 -3.71
N LYS A 41 -14.53 12.48 -4.50
CA LYS A 41 -15.31 11.32 -4.03
C LYS A 41 -14.56 10.47 -2.99
N VAL A 42 -13.22 10.40 -3.07
CA VAL A 42 -12.40 9.73 -2.06
C VAL A 42 -12.46 10.51 -0.75
N LEU A 43 -12.34 11.84 -0.81
CA LEU A 43 -12.43 12.69 0.37
C LEU A 43 -13.82 12.62 1.02
N GLU A 44 -14.88 12.54 0.22
CA GLU A 44 -16.25 12.33 0.70
C GLU A 44 -16.41 10.97 1.40
N ALA A 45 -15.93 9.87 0.79
CA ALA A 45 -15.99 8.54 1.39
C ALA A 45 -15.25 8.48 2.74
N LEU A 46 -14.09 9.14 2.85
CA LEU A 46 -13.33 9.23 4.10
C LEU A 46 -14.08 10.04 5.18
N ARG A 47 -14.72 11.15 4.82
CA ARG A 47 -15.51 11.97 5.76
C ARG A 47 -16.75 11.23 6.28
N ASN A 48 -17.34 10.39 5.44
CA ASN A 48 -18.52 9.60 5.78
C ASN A 48 -18.16 8.28 6.50
N LEU A 49 -16.89 8.02 6.80
CA LEU A 49 -16.48 6.83 7.53
C LEU A 49 -16.93 6.93 8.99
N GLU A 50 -17.94 6.14 9.34
CA GLU A 50 -18.44 6.07 10.72
C GLU A 50 -17.39 5.50 11.66
N GLY A 51 -17.12 6.18 12.78
CA GLY A 51 -16.16 5.73 13.79
C GLY A 51 -16.46 4.33 14.35
N GLU A 52 -17.73 3.93 14.36
CA GLU A 52 -18.14 2.59 14.79
C GLU A 52 -17.67 1.47 13.85
N ARG A 53 -17.30 1.78 12.62
CA ARG A 53 -16.66 0.80 11.72
C ARG A 53 -15.21 0.53 12.12
N LEU A 54 -14.53 1.51 12.73
CA LEU A 54 -13.12 1.38 13.13
C LEU A 54 -12.91 0.41 14.31
N ARG A 55 -13.94 0.12 15.11
CA ARG A 55 -13.86 -0.89 16.18
C ARG A 55 -13.92 -2.34 15.66
N ARG A 56 -14.20 -2.53 14.37
CA ARG A 56 -14.36 -3.84 13.73
C ARG A 56 -13.20 -4.09 12.77
N TYR A 57 -12.87 -5.36 12.58
CA TYR A 57 -11.96 -5.73 11.50
C TYR A 57 -12.60 -5.39 10.15
N PRO A 58 -11.80 -4.98 9.14
CA PRO A 58 -12.27 -4.84 7.78
C PRO A 58 -12.62 -6.21 7.18
N ASP A 59 -13.26 -6.21 6.01
CA ASP A 59 -13.41 -7.44 5.23
C ASP A 59 -12.01 -7.99 4.88
N PRO A 60 -11.65 -9.20 5.33
CA PRO A 60 -10.32 -9.77 5.10
C PRO A 60 -10.02 -10.04 3.62
N ARG A 61 -11.02 -10.05 2.74
CA ARG A 61 -10.85 -10.30 1.30
C ARG A 61 -10.99 -9.04 0.44
N ALA A 62 -11.37 -7.91 1.05
CA ALA A 62 -11.65 -6.65 0.33
C ALA A 62 -12.60 -6.84 -0.87
N PHE A 63 -13.66 -7.63 -0.71
CA PHE A 63 -14.52 -8.10 -1.81
C PHE A 63 -15.08 -6.96 -2.67
N GLU A 64 -15.62 -5.91 -2.04
CA GLU A 64 -16.17 -4.75 -2.77
C GLU A 64 -15.12 -4.04 -3.64
N PHE A 65 -13.85 -4.00 -3.19
CA PHE A 65 -12.75 -3.44 -3.99
C PHE A 65 -12.42 -4.36 -5.17
N CYS A 66 -12.29 -5.67 -4.95
CA CYS A 66 -12.00 -6.63 -6.01
C CYS A 66 -13.07 -6.61 -7.10
N GLN A 67 -14.35 -6.53 -6.72
CA GLN A 67 -15.46 -6.39 -7.67
C GLN A 67 -15.33 -5.11 -8.50
N ALA A 68 -15.14 -3.95 -7.86
CA ALA A 68 -14.99 -2.68 -8.57
C ALA A 68 -13.75 -2.66 -9.48
N ALA A 69 -12.64 -3.23 -9.02
CA ALA A 69 -11.42 -3.35 -9.82
C ALA A 69 -11.60 -4.29 -11.03
N SER A 70 -12.31 -5.41 -10.85
CA SER A 70 -12.66 -6.35 -11.92
C SER A 70 -13.44 -5.65 -13.03
N GLU A 71 -14.44 -4.84 -12.67
CA GLU A 71 -15.24 -4.07 -13.64
C GLU A 71 -14.40 -3.05 -14.41
N VAL A 72 -13.51 -2.32 -13.72
CA VAL A 72 -12.64 -1.30 -14.33
C VAL A 72 -11.59 -1.93 -15.25
N LEU A 73 -11.02 -3.07 -14.86
CA LEU A 73 -9.92 -3.73 -15.57
C LEU A 73 -10.40 -4.74 -16.63
N GLY A 74 -11.66 -5.19 -16.57
CA GLY A 74 -12.22 -6.16 -17.51
C GLY A 74 -11.66 -7.59 -17.33
N VAL A 75 -11.31 -7.96 -16.09
CA VAL A 75 -10.76 -9.28 -15.73
C VAL A 75 -11.63 -9.97 -14.67
N PRO A 76 -11.62 -11.31 -14.55
CA PRO A 76 -12.33 -12.01 -13.48
C PRO A 76 -11.93 -11.52 -12.08
N GLU A 77 -12.88 -11.46 -11.14
CA GLU A 77 -12.63 -11.05 -9.76
C GLU A 77 -11.59 -11.94 -9.06
N ASP A 78 -11.62 -13.24 -9.34
CA ASP A 78 -10.69 -14.23 -8.78
C ASP A 78 -9.26 -14.14 -9.34
N TRP A 79 -9.02 -13.22 -10.28
CA TRP A 79 -7.67 -12.85 -10.74
C TRP A 79 -7.06 -11.70 -9.93
N ILE A 80 -7.80 -11.11 -9.00
CA ILE A 80 -7.38 -9.91 -8.25
C ILE A 80 -7.10 -10.28 -6.79
N ILE A 81 -5.93 -9.86 -6.31
CA ILE A 81 -5.56 -9.89 -4.89
C ILE A 81 -5.19 -8.48 -4.43
N VAL A 82 -5.61 -8.13 -3.22
CA VAL A 82 -5.30 -6.83 -2.59
C VAL A 82 -4.13 -6.99 -1.63
N GLY A 83 -3.21 -6.03 -1.65
CA GLY A 83 -2.15 -5.89 -0.64
C GLY A 83 -2.12 -4.46 -0.09
N ASN A 84 -1.50 -4.28 1.08
CA ASN A 84 -1.33 -2.95 1.68
C ASN A 84 -0.18 -2.19 1.03
N GLY A 85 -0.39 -1.74 -0.21
CA GLY A 85 0.67 -1.32 -1.11
C GLY A 85 1.28 -2.50 -1.87
N SER A 86 1.88 -2.24 -3.03
CA SER A 86 2.38 -3.30 -3.92
C SER A 86 3.56 -4.09 -3.32
N ASP A 87 4.33 -3.51 -2.41
CA ASP A 87 5.45 -4.20 -1.75
C ASP A 87 5.00 -5.41 -0.93
N ASP A 88 3.79 -5.36 -0.38
CA ASP A 88 3.16 -6.47 0.32
C ASP A 88 2.91 -7.64 -0.65
N VAL A 89 2.38 -7.31 -1.84
CA VAL A 89 2.16 -8.30 -2.92
C VAL A 89 3.48 -8.86 -3.45
N LEU A 90 4.51 -8.02 -3.64
CA LEU A 90 5.85 -8.48 -4.02
C LEU A 90 6.43 -9.45 -2.98
N THR A 91 6.26 -9.14 -1.70
CA THR A 91 6.69 -10.02 -0.60
C THR A 91 5.96 -11.36 -0.63
N MET A 92 4.64 -11.35 -0.83
CA MET A 92 3.84 -12.58 -0.96
C MET A 92 4.30 -13.42 -2.15
N LEU A 93 4.53 -12.80 -3.30
CA LEU A 93 5.02 -13.48 -4.52
C LEU A 93 6.35 -14.18 -4.28
N VAL A 94 7.33 -13.49 -3.68
CA VAL A 94 8.64 -14.09 -3.38
C VAL A 94 8.48 -15.26 -2.40
N ARG A 95 7.67 -15.12 -1.34
CA ARG A 95 7.47 -16.18 -0.35
C ARG A 95 6.70 -17.39 -0.87
N ALA A 96 5.86 -17.21 -1.89
CA ALA A 96 5.07 -18.29 -2.48
C ALA A 96 5.87 -19.08 -3.53
N CYS A 97 6.79 -18.42 -4.24
CA CYS A 97 7.43 -18.97 -5.44
C CYS A 97 8.93 -19.27 -5.27
N ALA A 98 9.61 -18.73 -4.27
CA ALA A 98 11.05 -18.90 -4.02
C ALA A 98 11.33 -19.62 -2.69
#